data_AF-A0A0Q6XB62-F1
#
_entry.id   AF-A0A0Q6XB62-F1
#
_cell.length_a   1.000
_cell.length_b   1.000
_cell.length_c   1.000
_cell.angle_alpha   90.00
_cell.angle_beta   90.00
_cell.angle_gamma   90.00
#
_symmetry.space_group_name_H-M   'P 1'
#
loop_
_entity.id
_entity.type
_entity.pdbx_description
1 polymer ?
#
loop_
_entity_poly.entity_id
_entity_poly.type
_entity_poly.pdbx_seq_one_letter_code
_entity_poly.pdbx_strand_id
1 'polypeptide(L)'
;MNSPIDRCNDGSANPPRLRRDINLGTLAELPRASTGWRATHAEQLALLKADGHEAVQIWQPTREAARAARDAGLAVTGICRALVPTEVDAIVREQRDLGCEITTLHVGNSFESDAEMDALAAAVLEASARHGHPLYVETHRGTMTQDLRRTLDLVERWPALRFNADLSHWYTGHELTYGGEFHARAQRLAPVFQRVRFLHARVGNPGCIQTGLDDPGDYLSHFRWMWQRCFEGFVRGAGPGDYLSFNAELLPQKMGADFWLHYAQPRVDLAGDRFNGEPSDRYADAARLWQIAGECFEAATRAVVGAPR
;
A
#
# COMPACT_ATOMS: atom_id res chain seq x y z
N MET A 1 -14.90 23.68 10.84
CA MET A 1 -14.15 22.46 11.20
C MET A 1 -13.24 22.14 10.02
N ASN A 2 -12.03 21.65 10.25
CA ASN A 2 -11.16 21.20 9.17
C ASN A 2 -11.80 20.00 8.45
N SER A 3 -11.50 19.82 7.16
CA SER A 3 -11.90 18.63 6.40
C SER A 3 -10.82 17.54 6.52
N PRO A 4 -11.18 16.25 6.43
CA PRO A 4 -10.19 15.18 6.32
C PRO A 4 -9.32 15.38 5.07
N ILE A 5 -8.06 14.95 5.15
CA ILE A 5 -7.10 15.17 4.06
C ILE A 5 -7.41 14.22 2.90
N ASP A 6 -7.76 14.79 1.75
CA ASP A 6 -8.09 14.01 0.55
C ASP A 6 -6.84 13.41 -0.13
N ARG A 7 -5.78 14.21 -0.29
CA ARG A 7 -4.56 13.83 -1.02
C ARG A 7 -3.36 14.57 -0.45
N CYS A 8 -2.20 13.98 -0.63
CA CYS A 8 -0.93 14.56 -0.19
C CYS A 8 -0.42 15.54 -1.24
N ASN A 9 0.26 16.59 -0.80
CA ASN A 9 0.81 17.64 -1.65
C ASN A 9 2.22 18.02 -1.17
N ASP A 10 3.18 18.10 -2.08
CA ASP A 10 4.59 18.42 -1.77
C ASP A 10 4.89 19.92 -1.82
N GLY A 11 3.87 20.77 -1.98
CA GLY A 11 3.97 22.22 -2.04
C GLY A 11 4.55 22.76 -3.36
N SER A 12 4.91 21.89 -4.31
CA SER A 12 5.45 22.29 -5.59
C SER A 12 4.35 22.68 -6.60
N ALA A 13 4.77 23.32 -7.69
CA ALA A 13 3.90 23.58 -8.84
C ALA A 13 4.02 22.48 -9.92
N ASN A 14 4.68 21.36 -9.60
CA ASN A 14 4.88 20.27 -10.56
C ASN A 14 3.55 19.57 -10.87
N PRO A 15 3.42 18.92 -12.05
CA PRO A 15 2.25 18.08 -12.34
C PRO A 15 2.05 16.97 -11.30
N PRO A 16 0.81 16.48 -11.10
CA PRO A 16 0.54 15.34 -10.25
C PRO A 16 1.41 14.13 -10.59
N ARG A 17 1.91 13.42 -9.57
CA ARG A 17 2.89 12.33 -9.77
C ARG A 17 2.68 11.13 -8.85
N LEU A 18 3.34 10.02 -9.19
CA LEU A 18 3.66 9.00 -8.20
C LEU A 18 4.90 9.45 -7.40
N ARG A 19 4.89 9.18 -6.10
CA ARG A 19 6.08 9.28 -5.25
C ARG A 19 6.64 7.88 -5.01
N ARG A 20 7.93 7.70 -5.29
CA ARG A 20 8.59 6.40 -5.18
C ARG A 20 8.92 6.13 -3.72
N ASP A 21 8.03 5.42 -3.04
CA ASP A 21 8.22 5.02 -1.65
C ASP A 21 8.46 3.49 -1.59
N ILE A 22 8.76 2.96 -0.42
CA ILE A 22 8.87 1.51 -0.20
C ILE A 22 8.52 1.15 1.24
N ASN A 23 7.82 0.05 1.44
CA ASN A 23 7.61 -0.49 2.77
C ASN A 23 8.85 -1.28 3.22
N LEU A 24 9.35 -0.99 4.43
CA LEU A 24 10.58 -1.62 4.94
C LEU A 24 10.48 -3.14 5.13
N GLY A 25 9.27 -3.69 5.24
CA GLY A 25 9.03 -5.13 5.19
C GLY A 25 9.55 -5.79 3.91
N THR A 26 9.69 -5.02 2.81
CA THR A 26 10.35 -5.49 1.57
C THR A 26 11.81 -5.85 1.78
N LEU A 27 12.50 -5.17 2.70
CA LEU A 27 13.92 -5.40 3.00
C LEU A 27 14.13 -6.39 4.14
N ALA A 28 13.06 -6.82 4.81
CA ALA A 28 13.13 -7.76 5.92
C ALA A 28 13.56 -9.16 5.41
N GLU A 29 14.53 -9.76 6.09
CA GLU A 29 15.03 -11.13 5.82
C GLU A 29 15.44 -11.38 4.36
N LEU A 30 15.94 -10.36 3.65
CA LEU A 30 16.40 -10.55 2.28
C LEU A 30 17.52 -11.62 2.23
N PRO A 31 17.45 -12.59 1.29
CA PRO A 31 18.57 -13.49 1.04
C PRO A 31 19.84 -12.71 0.69
N ARG A 32 21.03 -13.21 1.06
CA ARG A 32 22.31 -12.53 0.78
C ARG A 32 22.55 -12.24 -0.70
N ALA A 33 21.97 -13.04 -1.60
CA ALA A 33 22.09 -12.84 -3.04
C ALA A 33 21.11 -11.80 -3.60
N SER A 34 20.17 -11.29 -2.80
CA SER A 34 19.28 -10.20 -3.19
C SER A 34 20.10 -8.95 -3.50
N THR A 35 19.72 -8.26 -4.57
CA THR A 35 20.27 -6.96 -4.96
C THR A 35 20.07 -5.90 -3.87
N GLY A 36 19.04 -6.05 -3.03
CA GLY A 36 18.73 -5.18 -1.90
C GLY A 36 19.42 -5.53 -0.58
N TRP A 37 20.13 -6.66 -0.50
CA TRP A 37 20.74 -7.09 0.75
C TRP A 37 21.90 -6.18 1.14
N ARG A 38 21.92 -5.73 2.40
CA ARG A 38 23.04 -5.02 3.02
C ARG A 38 23.24 -5.53 4.45
N ALA A 39 24.43 -5.34 4.99
CA ALA A 39 24.78 -5.89 6.31
C ALA A 39 24.14 -5.12 7.46
N THR A 40 23.86 -3.83 7.26
CA THR A 40 23.29 -2.96 8.29
C THR A 40 22.05 -2.22 7.79
N HIS A 41 21.17 -1.84 8.72
CA HIS A 41 19.99 -1.03 8.40
C HIS A 41 20.34 0.34 7.80
N ALA A 42 21.42 0.97 8.27
CA ALA A 42 21.88 2.25 7.72
C ALA A 42 22.30 2.11 6.24
N GLU A 43 23.00 1.04 5.87
CA GLU A 43 23.35 0.76 4.48
C GLU A 43 22.11 0.44 3.62
N GLN A 44 21.10 -0.22 4.19
CA GLN A 44 19.83 -0.44 3.50
C GLN A 44 19.12 0.89 3.18
N LEU A 45 19.01 1.80 4.16
CA LEU A 45 18.40 3.12 3.94
C LEU A 45 19.20 3.95 2.94
N ALA A 46 20.54 3.92 3.02
CA ALA A 46 21.41 4.59 2.05
C ALA A 46 21.23 4.04 0.62
N LEU A 47 21.07 2.71 0.49
CA LEU A 47 20.75 2.08 -0.80
C LEU A 47 19.42 2.59 -1.35
N LEU A 48 18.36 2.60 -0.53
CA LEU A 48 17.05 3.10 -0.94
C LEU A 48 17.13 4.53 -1.46
N LYS A 49 17.87 5.39 -0.75
CA LYS A 49 18.07 6.78 -1.18
C LYS A 49 18.82 6.86 -2.51
N ALA A 50 19.89 6.08 -2.66
CA ALA A 50 20.69 6.03 -3.90
C ALA A 50 19.88 5.53 -5.10
N ASP A 51 18.94 4.59 -4.87
CA ASP A 51 18.06 4.06 -5.91
C ASP A 51 16.86 4.98 -6.22
N GLY A 52 16.78 6.15 -5.58
CA GLY A 52 15.79 7.18 -5.86
C GLY A 52 14.48 7.02 -5.11
N HIS A 53 14.43 6.25 -4.03
CA HIS A 53 13.28 6.28 -3.13
C HIS A 53 13.24 7.62 -2.38
N GLU A 54 12.02 8.15 -2.23
CA GLU A 54 11.76 9.44 -1.60
C GLU A 54 11.31 9.26 -0.15
N ALA A 55 10.56 8.21 0.16
CA ALA A 55 10.14 7.87 1.51
C ALA A 55 10.22 6.37 1.80
N VAL A 56 10.19 6.04 3.09
CA VAL A 56 10.01 4.67 3.58
C VAL A 56 8.80 4.59 4.48
N GLN A 57 8.03 3.51 4.32
CA GLN A 57 6.94 3.17 5.22
C GLN A 57 7.42 2.19 6.28
N ILE A 58 7.16 2.52 7.54
CA ILE A 58 7.61 1.77 8.72
C ILE A 58 6.39 1.19 9.45
N TRP A 59 6.42 -0.11 9.77
CA TRP A 59 5.43 -0.74 10.66
C TRP A 59 5.63 -0.27 12.10
N GLN A 60 4.57 0.28 12.70
CA GLN A 60 4.56 0.76 14.09
C GLN A 60 5.83 1.56 14.42
N PRO A 61 6.05 2.70 13.73
CA PRO A 61 7.33 3.39 13.75
C PRO A 61 7.75 3.79 15.18
N THR A 62 9.04 3.69 15.45
CA THR A 62 9.67 4.20 16.67
C THR A 62 10.41 5.51 16.40
N ARG A 63 10.75 6.28 17.44
CA ARG A 63 11.57 7.50 17.30
C ARG A 63 12.91 7.21 16.63
N GLU A 64 13.53 6.08 16.96
CA GLU A 64 14.81 5.66 16.41
C GLU A 64 14.69 5.35 14.91
N ALA A 65 13.73 4.52 14.51
CA ALA A 65 13.53 4.15 13.11
C ALA A 65 13.18 5.37 12.24
N ALA A 66 12.29 6.24 12.74
CA ALA A 66 11.93 7.46 12.05
C ALA A 66 13.11 8.44 11.92
N ARG A 67 13.97 8.53 12.95
CA ARG A 67 15.20 9.33 12.90
C ARG A 67 16.19 8.75 11.89
N ALA A 68 16.41 7.44 11.89
CA ALA A 68 17.33 6.78 10.96
C ALA A 68 16.93 7.02 9.49
N ALA A 69 15.64 6.90 9.16
CA ALA A 69 15.13 7.20 7.82
C ALA A 69 15.38 8.66 7.40
N ARG A 70 15.11 9.62 8.29
CA ARG A 70 15.36 11.04 8.02
C ARG A 70 16.85 11.37 7.89
N ASP A 71 17.70 10.79 8.73
CA ASP A 71 19.15 10.95 8.65
C ASP A 71 19.69 10.42 7.30
N ALA A 72 19.05 9.41 6.71
CA ALA A 72 19.33 8.92 5.35
C ALA A 72 18.70 9.77 4.23
N GLY A 73 18.00 10.86 4.56
CA GLY A 73 17.35 11.75 3.59
C GLY A 73 16.05 11.19 3.00
N LEU A 74 15.40 10.25 3.69
CA LEU A 74 14.11 9.68 3.30
C LEU A 74 12.99 10.28 4.14
N ALA A 75 11.88 10.65 3.51
CA ALA A 75 10.65 10.96 4.23
C ALA A 75 10.13 9.71 4.95
N VAL A 76 9.31 9.91 5.98
CA VAL A 76 8.76 8.81 6.80
C VAL A 76 7.27 8.73 6.58
N THR A 77 6.77 7.55 6.24
CA THR A 77 5.36 7.21 6.36
C THR A 77 5.22 6.05 7.35
N GLY A 78 4.05 5.92 7.95
CA GLY A 78 3.81 4.92 8.98
C GLY A 78 2.59 4.09 8.68
N ILE A 79 2.55 2.91 9.28
CA ILE A 79 1.41 2.01 9.22
C ILE A 79 1.17 1.41 10.59
N CYS A 80 -0.07 1.54 11.05
CA CYS A 80 -0.50 1.14 12.39
C CYS A 80 -1.78 0.30 12.34
N ARG A 81 -2.15 -0.25 13.50
CA ARG A 81 -3.43 -0.92 13.70
C ARG A 81 -4.29 -0.10 14.65
N ALA A 82 -5.56 0.07 14.30
CA ALA A 82 -6.59 0.62 15.17
C ALA A 82 -7.74 -0.38 15.25
N LEU A 83 -7.93 -1.02 16.41
CA LEU A 83 -8.96 -2.03 16.62
C LEU A 83 -10.28 -1.40 17.04
N VAL A 84 -10.23 -0.28 17.76
CA VAL A 84 -11.41 0.44 18.23
C VAL A 84 -11.32 1.95 17.92
N PRO A 85 -12.45 2.67 17.79
CA PRO A 85 -12.46 4.08 17.41
C PRO A 85 -11.61 4.99 18.31
N THR A 86 -11.54 4.70 19.61
CA THR A 86 -10.82 5.52 20.60
C THR A 86 -9.30 5.49 20.43
N GLU A 87 -8.74 4.51 19.71
CA GLU A 87 -7.29 4.41 19.48
C GLU A 87 -6.80 5.35 18.38
N VAL A 88 -7.65 5.69 17.41
CA VAL A 88 -7.26 6.37 16.16
C VAL A 88 -6.60 7.73 16.43
N ASP A 89 -7.16 8.54 17.33
CA ASP A 89 -6.63 9.86 17.65
C ASP A 89 -5.23 9.78 18.29
N ALA A 90 -5.02 8.82 19.19
CA ALA A 90 -3.75 8.61 19.85
C ALA A 90 -2.67 8.18 18.86
N ILE A 91 -3.02 7.26 17.94
CA ILE A 91 -2.14 6.82 16.86
C ILE A 91 -1.74 8.02 15.99
N VAL A 92 -2.69 8.81 15.51
CA VAL A 92 -2.37 9.96 14.63
C VAL A 92 -1.47 10.98 15.33
N ARG A 93 -1.73 11.28 16.60
CA ARG A 93 -0.86 12.18 17.39
C ARG A 93 0.56 11.63 17.48
N GLU A 94 0.72 10.36 17.80
CA GLU A 94 2.04 9.73 17.89
C GLU A 94 2.77 9.72 16.53
N GLN A 95 2.08 9.36 15.45
CA GLN A 95 2.66 9.36 14.10
C GLN A 95 3.15 10.75 13.69
N ARG A 96 2.42 11.82 14.03
CA ARG A 96 2.85 13.20 13.81
C ARG A 96 4.05 13.58 14.66
N ASP A 97 4.08 13.19 15.93
CA ASP A 97 5.23 13.41 16.82
C ASP A 97 6.49 12.66 16.37
N LEU A 98 6.31 11.58 15.60
CA LEU A 98 7.38 10.84 14.94
C LEU A 98 7.81 11.46 13.61
N GLY A 99 7.09 12.46 13.10
CA GLY A 99 7.35 13.12 11.82
C GLY A 99 6.93 12.28 10.60
N CYS A 100 5.95 11.39 10.76
CA CYS A 100 5.35 10.70 9.63
C CYS A 100 4.52 11.69 8.80
N GLU A 101 4.69 11.69 7.48
CA GLU A 101 3.92 12.53 6.54
C GLU A 101 2.57 11.91 6.20
N ILE A 102 2.48 10.58 6.21
CA ILE A 102 1.29 9.79 5.89
C ILE A 102 1.20 8.66 6.90
N THR A 103 -0.02 8.35 7.34
CA THR A 103 -0.30 7.11 8.08
C THR A 103 -1.32 6.27 7.34
N THR A 104 -1.01 5.00 7.12
CA THR A 104 -2.01 4.01 6.71
C THR A 104 -2.45 3.19 7.92
N LEU A 105 -3.68 2.66 7.88
CA LEU A 105 -4.24 1.90 8.98
C LEU A 105 -4.84 0.59 8.52
N HIS A 106 -4.46 -0.46 9.22
CA HIS A 106 -5.31 -1.64 9.40
C HIS A 106 -6.37 -1.30 10.46
N VAL A 107 -7.63 -1.27 10.05
CA VAL A 107 -8.74 -0.83 10.92
C VAL A 107 -9.65 -2.00 11.22
N GLY A 108 -9.94 -2.22 12.50
CA GLY A 108 -10.70 -3.38 12.97
C GLY A 108 -9.91 -4.69 12.88
N ASN A 109 -10.61 -5.78 13.17
CA ASN A 109 -10.14 -7.15 13.23
C ASN A 109 -11.04 -8.13 12.46
N SER A 110 -11.95 -7.61 11.62
CA SER A 110 -12.76 -8.34 10.64
C SER A 110 -14.13 -8.87 11.10
N PHE A 111 -14.44 -8.68 12.39
CA PHE A 111 -15.68 -9.13 13.01
C PHE A 111 -16.67 -8.00 13.33
N GLU A 112 -16.37 -6.78 12.87
CA GLU A 112 -17.21 -5.61 13.13
C GLU A 112 -18.60 -5.77 12.50
N SER A 113 -19.63 -5.36 13.24
CA SER A 113 -20.94 -5.00 12.70
C SER A 113 -20.88 -3.72 11.86
N ASP A 114 -21.91 -3.42 11.08
CA ASP A 114 -21.92 -2.20 10.25
C ASP A 114 -21.86 -0.92 11.10
N ALA A 115 -22.47 -0.92 12.29
CA ALA A 115 -22.40 0.20 13.22
C ALA A 115 -20.99 0.40 13.79
N GLU A 116 -20.25 -0.68 14.05
CA GLU A 116 -18.85 -0.61 14.49
C GLU A 116 -17.93 -0.13 13.35
N MET A 117 -18.16 -0.60 12.12
CA MET A 117 -17.45 -0.09 10.94
C MET A 117 -17.70 1.41 10.74
N ASP A 118 -18.94 1.87 10.94
CA ASP A 118 -19.30 3.28 10.83
C ASP A 118 -18.61 4.12 11.91
N ALA A 119 -18.53 3.63 13.15
CA ALA A 119 -17.82 4.31 14.23
C ALA A 119 -16.31 4.40 13.97
N LEU A 120 -15.70 3.35 13.40
CA LEU A 120 -14.29 3.34 13.00
C LEU A 120 -14.03 4.31 11.84
N ALA A 121 -14.89 4.31 10.82
CA ALA A 121 -14.81 5.24 9.70
C ALA A 121 -14.91 6.71 10.15
N ALA A 122 -15.85 7.01 11.06
CA ALA A 122 -15.99 8.32 11.67
C ALA A 122 -14.70 8.75 12.37
N ALA A 123 -14.15 7.89 13.24
CA ALA A 123 -12.93 8.19 13.98
C ALA A 123 -11.71 8.46 13.08
N VAL A 124 -11.56 7.70 11.98
CA VAL A 124 -10.52 7.94 10.96
C VAL A 124 -10.66 9.32 10.34
N LEU A 125 -11.86 9.69 9.88
CA LEU A 125 -12.09 10.98 9.21
C LEU A 125 -11.95 12.15 10.18
N GLU A 126 -12.49 12.02 11.39
CA GLU A 126 -12.38 13.02 12.44
C GLU A 126 -10.93 13.25 12.87
N ALA A 127 -10.14 12.18 13.04
CA ALA A 127 -8.73 12.30 13.40
C ALA A 127 -7.92 12.94 12.27
N SER A 128 -8.15 12.55 11.02
CA SER A 128 -7.51 13.18 9.86
C SER A 128 -7.81 14.68 9.80
N ALA A 129 -9.07 15.07 9.97
CA ALA A 129 -9.50 16.47 9.99
C ALA A 129 -8.89 17.26 11.16
N ARG A 130 -8.99 16.71 12.38
CA ARG A 130 -8.52 17.34 13.61
C ARG A 130 -7.03 17.65 13.56
N HIS A 131 -6.25 16.70 13.04
CA HIS A 131 -4.79 16.78 13.03
C HIS A 131 -4.20 17.31 11.72
N GLY A 132 -5.02 17.48 10.67
CA GLY A 132 -4.54 17.83 9.34
C GLY A 132 -3.58 16.77 8.79
N HIS A 133 -3.84 15.50 9.06
CA HIS A 133 -2.93 14.38 8.75
C HIS A 133 -3.53 13.43 7.70
N PRO A 134 -2.81 13.10 6.63
CA PRO A 134 -3.23 12.05 5.68
C PRO A 134 -3.37 10.70 6.38
N LEU A 135 -4.60 10.19 6.44
CA LEU A 135 -4.94 8.92 7.07
C LEU A 135 -5.71 8.04 6.09
N TYR A 136 -5.13 6.91 5.71
CA TYR A 136 -5.66 6.05 4.65
C TYR A 136 -5.92 4.63 5.15
N VAL A 137 -7.15 4.14 5.00
CA VAL A 137 -7.54 2.80 5.44
C VAL A 137 -7.07 1.78 4.42
N GLU A 138 -6.40 0.72 4.86
CA GLU A 138 -5.90 -0.30 3.95
C GLU A 138 -6.99 -1.29 3.53
N THR A 139 -6.98 -1.71 2.26
CA THR A 139 -7.73 -2.88 1.80
C THR A 139 -6.99 -4.15 2.21
N HIS A 140 -7.38 -4.80 3.31
CA HIS A 140 -6.60 -5.89 3.89
C HIS A 140 -7.47 -6.99 4.51
N ARG A 141 -7.08 -8.25 4.33
CA ARG A 141 -7.76 -9.42 4.94
C ARG A 141 -7.61 -9.41 6.47
N GLY A 142 -8.61 -9.83 7.24
CA GLY A 142 -8.51 -9.74 8.71
C GLY A 142 -8.59 -8.31 9.25
N THR A 143 -9.15 -7.38 8.47
CA THR A 143 -9.53 -6.03 8.91
C THR A 143 -10.98 -5.75 8.47
N MET A 144 -11.55 -4.60 8.83
CA MET A 144 -12.93 -4.25 8.46
C MET A 144 -13.15 -4.15 6.93
N THR A 145 -12.09 -3.94 6.16
CA THR A 145 -12.13 -3.86 4.68
C THR A 145 -11.91 -5.21 4.00
N GLN A 146 -11.92 -6.32 4.77
CA GLN A 146 -11.68 -7.63 4.17
C GLN A 146 -12.72 -8.01 3.13
N ASP A 147 -13.98 -7.62 3.32
CA ASP A 147 -15.12 -8.02 2.48
C ASP A 147 -15.43 -6.94 1.43
N LEU A 148 -15.50 -7.36 0.16
CA LEU A 148 -15.72 -6.45 -0.97
C LEU A 148 -17.05 -5.72 -0.89
N ARG A 149 -18.13 -6.45 -0.58
CA ARG A 149 -19.48 -5.88 -0.58
C ARG A 149 -19.65 -4.92 0.58
N ARG A 150 -19.24 -5.32 1.79
CA ARG A 150 -19.32 -4.46 2.98
C ARG A 150 -18.45 -3.22 2.84
N THR A 151 -17.29 -3.32 2.18
CA THR A 151 -16.45 -2.15 1.88
C THR A 151 -17.14 -1.19 0.90
N LEU A 152 -17.83 -1.69 -0.12
CA LEU A 152 -18.61 -0.85 -1.03
C LEU A 152 -19.75 -0.13 -0.31
N ASP A 153 -20.52 -0.86 0.51
CA ASP A 153 -21.60 -0.28 1.30
C ASP A 153 -21.05 0.76 2.31
N LEU A 154 -19.86 0.53 2.90
CA LEU A 154 -19.17 1.49 3.76
C LEU A 154 -18.79 2.77 2.99
N VAL A 155 -18.27 2.63 1.76
CA VAL A 155 -17.90 3.77 0.91
C VAL A 155 -19.11 4.61 0.51
N GLU A 156 -20.27 3.99 0.33
CA GLU A 156 -21.53 4.71 0.08
C GLU A 156 -21.93 5.57 1.29
N ARG A 157 -21.80 5.04 2.52
CA ARG A 157 -22.10 5.78 3.75
C ARG A 157 -21.03 6.81 4.10
N TRP A 158 -19.76 6.53 3.80
CA TRP A 158 -18.60 7.36 4.15
C TRP A 158 -17.77 7.73 2.91
N PRO A 159 -18.31 8.56 2.00
CA PRO A 159 -17.67 8.86 0.72
C PRO A 159 -16.34 9.61 0.84
N ALA A 160 -16.05 10.20 2.01
CA ALA A 160 -14.79 10.88 2.33
C ALA A 160 -13.64 9.94 2.70
N LEU A 161 -13.89 8.65 2.95
CA LEU A 161 -12.82 7.68 3.21
C LEU A 161 -11.87 7.59 2.03
N ARG A 162 -10.58 7.49 2.34
CA ARG A 162 -9.49 7.32 1.38
C ARG A 162 -8.70 6.07 1.74
N PHE A 163 -8.19 5.41 0.72
CA PHE A 163 -7.65 4.07 0.86
C PHE A 163 -6.15 4.00 0.57
N ASN A 164 -5.48 3.17 1.38
CA ASN A 164 -4.27 2.47 1.00
C ASN A 164 -4.70 1.19 0.25
N ALA A 165 -4.40 1.10 -1.04
CA ALA A 165 -4.77 -0.07 -1.83
C ALA A 165 -3.65 -1.12 -1.77
N ASP A 166 -3.90 -2.19 -1.03
CA ASP A 166 -3.27 -3.50 -1.27
C ASP A 166 -4.30 -4.44 -1.90
N LEU A 167 -4.34 -4.44 -3.22
CA LEU A 167 -5.37 -5.19 -3.95
C LEU A 167 -5.12 -6.69 -3.96
N SER A 168 -3.94 -7.15 -3.52
CA SER A 168 -3.62 -8.58 -3.45
C SER A 168 -4.53 -9.31 -2.47
N HIS A 169 -4.91 -8.65 -1.36
CA HIS A 169 -5.82 -9.20 -0.36
C HIS A 169 -7.19 -9.54 -0.92
N TRP A 170 -7.70 -8.71 -1.82
CA TRP A 170 -8.97 -8.92 -2.48
C TRP A 170 -8.85 -9.88 -3.65
N TYR A 171 -7.80 -9.73 -4.47
CA TYR A 171 -7.56 -10.60 -5.61
C TYR A 171 -7.46 -12.08 -5.22
N THR A 172 -6.61 -12.38 -4.23
CA THR A 172 -6.40 -13.73 -3.72
C THR A 172 -7.52 -14.14 -2.77
N GLY A 173 -7.88 -13.30 -1.80
CA GLY A 173 -8.80 -13.67 -0.72
C GLY A 173 -10.27 -13.80 -1.11
N HIS A 174 -10.71 -13.12 -2.17
CA HIS A 174 -12.09 -13.18 -2.70
C HIS A 174 -12.18 -13.81 -4.08
N GLU A 175 -11.10 -14.45 -4.53
CA GLU A 175 -11.02 -15.14 -5.82
C GLU A 175 -11.62 -14.28 -6.95
N LEU A 176 -11.04 -13.09 -7.19
CA LEU A 176 -11.59 -12.14 -8.16
C LEU A 176 -11.67 -12.71 -9.58
N THR A 177 -10.94 -13.78 -9.87
CA THR A 177 -10.95 -14.48 -11.15
C THR A 177 -11.94 -15.64 -11.23
N TYR A 178 -12.73 -15.93 -10.18
CA TYR A 178 -13.64 -17.07 -10.16
C TYR A 178 -14.55 -17.05 -11.40
N GLY A 179 -14.62 -18.18 -12.11
CA GLY A 179 -15.38 -18.30 -13.36
C GLY A 179 -14.83 -17.51 -14.55
N GLY A 180 -13.60 -16.97 -14.48
CA GLY A 180 -13.04 -16.08 -15.51
C GLY A 180 -13.65 -14.67 -15.50
N GLU A 181 -14.33 -14.29 -14.42
CA GLU A 181 -15.16 -13.06 -14.34
C GLU A 181 -14.39 -11.82 -13.87
N PHE A 182 -13.05 -11.81 -13.95
CA PHE A 182 -12.23 -10.76 -13.34
C PHE A 182 -12.71 -9.35 -13.67
N HIS A 183 -12.89 -9.01 -14.95
CA HIS A 183 -13.29 -7.66 -15.33
C HIS A 183 -14.69 -7.29 -14.82
N ALA A 184 -15.65 -8.21 -14.87
CA ALA A 184 -17.02 -7.95 -14.39
C ALA A 184 -17.03 -7.73 -12.86
N ARG A 185 -16.24 -8.49 -12.11
CA ARG A 185 -16.09 -8.32 -10.65
C ARG A 185 -15.33 -7.05 -10.30
N ALA A 186 -14.18 -6.83 -10.91
CA ALA A 186 -13.30 -5.70 -10.61
C ALA A 186 -13.93 -4.34 -10.98
N GLN A 187 -14.77 -4.28 -12.02
CA GLN A 187 -15.53 -3.06 -12.35
C GLN A 187 -16.42 -2.57 -11.21
N ARG A 188 -16.98 -3.49 -10.41
CA ARG A 188 -17.82 -3.14 -9.25
C ARG A 188 -17.03 -2.46 -8.12
N LEU A 189 -15.70 -2.60 -8.13
CA LEU A 189 -14.79 -2.01 -7.14
C LEU A 189 -14.37 -0.56 -7.49
N ALA A 190 -14.87 -0.01 -8.60
CA ALA A 190 -14.59 1.36 -9.02
C ALA A 190 -14.77 2.43 -7.92
N PRO A 191 -15.79 2.37 -7.04
CA PRO A 191 -15.91 3.33 -5.94
C PRO A 191 -14.70 3.36 -5.00
N VAL A 192 -14.05 2.21 -4.77
CA VAL A 192 -12.84 2.12 -3.93
C VAL A 192 -11.64 2.62 -4.71
N PHE A 193 -11.45 2.16 -5.96
CA PHE A 193 -10.32 2.57 -6.80
C PHE A 193 -10.23 4.10 -6.95
N GLN A 194 -11.38 4.77 -7.12
CA GLN A 194 -11.44 6.25 -7.22
C GLN A 194 -10.96 6.99 -5.96
N ARG A 195 -10.92 6.31 -4.81
CA ARG A 195 -10.58 6.85 -3.49
C ARG A 195 -9.20 6.43 -2.99
N VAL A 196 -8.43 5.73 -3.82
CA VAL A 196 -7.05 5.34 -3.50
C VAL A 196 -6.14 6.56 -3.52
N ARG A 197 -5.30 6.69 -2.49
CA ARG A 197 -4.33 7.80 -2.27
C ARG A 197 -2.97 7.33 -1.78
N PHE A 198 -2.84 6.04 -1.52
CA PHE A 198 -1.63 5.32 -1.19
C PHE A 198 -1.77 3.91 -1.75
N LEU A 199 -0.68 3.28 -2.20
CA LEU A 199 -0.75 1.96 -2.81
C LEU A 199 0.38 1.07 -2.28
N HIS A 200 0.00 -0.09 -1.74
CA HIS A 200 0.88 -1.21 -1.49
C HIS A 200 0.89 -2.11 -2.72
N ALA A 201 2.06 -2.20 -3.36
CA ALA A 201 2.24 -2.92 -4.60
C ALA A 201 2.73 -4.34 -4.29
N ARG A 202 1.81 -5.28 -4.50
CA ARG A 202 2.06 -6.71 -4.50
C ARG A 202 1.20 -7.33 -5.59
N VAL A 203 1.73 -8.36 -6.24
CA VAL A 203 1.00 -9.17 -7.22
C VAL A 203 0.82 -10.56 -6.62
N GLY A 204 -0.43 -11.02 -6.59
CA GLY A 204 -0.80 -12.35 -6.16
C GLY A 204 -1.59 -13.09 -7.24
N ASN A 205 -1.80 -14.38 -7.04
CA ASN A 205 -2.74 -15.19 -7.81
C ASN A 205 -3.84 -15.75 -6.86
N PRO A 206 -4.87 -16.48 -7.35
CA PRO A 206 -5.91 -17.03 -6.49
C PRO A 206 -5.44 -18.00 -5.40
N GLY A 207 -4.26 -18.63 -5.57
CA GLY A 207 -3.70 -19.56 -4.59
C GLY A 207 -2.59 -18.98 -3.71
N CYS A 208 -2.01 -17.84 -4.09
CA CYS A 208 -0.86 -17.25 -3.42
C CYS A 208 -0.93 -15.72 -3.41
N ILE A 209 -0.79 -15.12 -2.22
CA ILE A 209 -0.86 -13.66 -2.06
C ILE A 209 0.32 -12.92 -2.71
N GLN A 210 1.44 -13.62 -2.94
CA GLN A 210 2.66 -13.05 -3.50
C GLN A 210 3.28 -14.02 -4.50
N THR A 211 3.31 -13.64 -5.77
CA THR A 211 3.92 -14.43 -6.85
C THR A 211 5.18 -13.76 -7.37
N GLY A 212 6.02 -14.50 -8.08
CA GLY A 212 7.04 -13.87 -8.92
C GLY A 212 6.36 -13.10 -10.05
N LEU A 213 7.00 -12.04 -10.54
CA LEU A 213 6.44 -11.24 -11.65
C LEU A 213 6.55 -11.94 -13.02
N ASP A 214 7.44 -12.92 -13.14
CA ASP A 214 7.64 -13.73 -14.35
C ASP A 214 6.89 -15.06 -14.32
N ASP A 215 6.19 -15.35 -13.23
CA ASP A 215 5.36 -16.54 -13.14
C ASP A 215 4.26 -16.47 -14.24
N PRO A 216 3.89 -17.60 -14.88
CA PRO A 216 2.88 -17.59 -15.92
C PRO A 216 1.49 -17.30 -15.33
N GLY A 217 0.70 -16.51 -16.05
CA GLY A 217 -0.70 -16.24 -15.73
C GLY A 217 -1.18 -14.87 -16.18
N ASP A 218 -2.47 -14.62 -15.94
CA ASP A 218 -3.15 -13.38 -16.31
C ASP A 218 -3.08 -12.30 -15.22
N TYR A 219 -2.77 -12.68 -13.98
CA TYR A 219 -2.83 -11.81 -12.80
C TYR A 219 -2.01 -10.54 -12.95
N LEU A 220 -0.79 -10.57 -13.51
CA LEU A 220 -0.02 -9.33 -13.67
C LEU A 220 -0.77 -8.30 -14.54
N SER A 221 -1.45 -8.76 -15.59
CA SER A 221 -2.29 -7.90 -16.43
C SER A 221 -3.52 -7.37 -15.68
N HIS A 222 -4.11 -8.19 -14.80
CA HIS A 222 -5.21 -7.80 -13.93
C HIS A 222 -4.79 -6.73 -12.91
N PHE A 223 -3.62 -6.87 -12.27
CA PHE A 223 -3.08 -5.85 -11.37
C PHE A 223 -2.77 -4.54 -12.10
N ARG A 224 -2.16 -4.59 -13.28
CA ARG A 224 -1.98 -3.42 -14.15
C ARG A 224 -3.31 -2.69 -14.41
N TRP A 225 -4.36 -3.45 -14.73
CA TRP A 225 -5.70 -2.92 -14.95
C TRP A 225 -6.26 -2.23 -13.70
N MET A 226 -6.15 -2.86 -12.52
CA MET A 226 -6.67 -2.28 -11.28
C MET A 226 -5.87 -1.04 -10.83
N TRP A 227 -4.54 -1.08 -10.93
CA TRP A 227 -3.67 0.05 -10.60
C TRP A 227 -3.94 1.25 -11.50
N GLN A 228 -4.11 1.03 -12.80
CA GLN A 228 -4.51 2.09 -13.72
C GLN A 228 -5.83 2.75 -13.28
N ARG A 229 -6.85 1.98 -12.86
CA ARG A 229 -8.12 2.55 -12.35
C ARG A 229 -7.93 3.36 -11.07
N CYS A 230 -7.05 2.91 -10.18
CA CYS A 230 -6.70 3.66 -8.96
C CYS A 230 -6.04 5.00 -9.31
N PHE A 231 -5.10 4.98 -10.26
CA PHE A 231 -4.42 6.18 -10.73
C PHE A 231 -5.34 7.13 -11.49
N GLU A 232 -6.24 6.62 -12.35
CA GLU A 232 -7.28 7.43 -13.01
C GLU A 232 -8.14 8.16 -11.97
N GLY A 233 -8.50 7.46 -10.89
CA GLY A 233 -9.21 8.02 -9.73
C GLY A 233 -8.46 9.16 -9.05
N PHE A 234 -7.17 8.97 -8.82
CA PHE A 234 -6.31 10.01 -8.25
C PHE A 234 -6.18 11.21 -9.18
N VAL A 235 -5.85 11.00 -10.46
CA VAL A 235 -5.55 12.06 -11.44
C VAL A 235 -6.76 12.97 -11.70
N ARG A 236 -7.99 12.43 -11.75
CA ARG A 236 -9.21 13.22 -12.04
C ARG A 236 -9.44 14.43 -11.13
N GLY A 237 -8.90 14.41 -9.91
CA GLY A 237 -9.02 15.50 -8.94
C GLY A 237 -7.69 15.99 -8.38
N ALA A 238 -6.57 15.62 -9.01
CA ALA A 238 -5.25 16.05 -8.57
C ALA A 238 -4.85 17.40 -9.20
N GLY A 239 -4.30 18.29 -8.40
CA GLY A 239 -3.73 19.58 -8.80
C GLY A 239 -2.19 19.59 -8.69
N PRO A 240 -1.56 20.74 -9.01
CA PRO A 240 -0.11 20.89 -8.90
C PRO A 240 0.42 20.53 -7.50
N GLY A 241 1.51 19.78 -7.46
CA GLY A 241 2.17 19.30 -6.23
C GLY A 241 1.53 18.06 -5.61
N ASP A 242 0.35 17.63 -6.07
CA ASP A 242 -0.29 16.43 -5.52
C ASP A 242 0.48 15.16 -5.90
N TYR A 243 0.61 14.25 -4.95
CA TYR A 243 1.24 12.96 -5.22
C TYR A 243 0.46 11.79 -4.60
N LEU A 244 0.61 10.62 -5.23
CA LEU A 244 0.18 9.34 -4.69
C LEU A 244 1.42 8.54 -4.30
N SER A 245 1.50 8.13 -3.03
CA SER A 245 2.60 7.32 -2.54
C SER A 245 2.45 5.87 -3.01
N PHE A 246 3.44 5.37 -3.74
CA PHE A 246 3.50 4.00 -4.22
C PHE A 246 4.59 3.25 -3.46
N ASN A 247 4.23 2.14 -2.82
CA ASN A 247 5.13 1.38 -1.94
C ASN A 247 5.13 -0.06 -2.41
N ALA A 248 6.28 -0.56 -2.88
CA ALA A 248 6.44 -2.00 -2.93
C ALA A 248 6.40 -2.57 -1.51
N GLU A 249 5.57 -3.60 -1.30
CA GLU A 249 5.46 -4.33 -0.04
C GLU A 249 5.54 -5.83 -0.33
N LEU A 250 6.75 -6.35 -0.52
CA LEU A 250 6.98 -7.76 -0.80
C LEU A 250 7.56 -8.43 0.44
N LEU A 251 6.77 -9.24 1.14
CA LEU A 251 7.09 -9.68 2.49
C LEU A 251 7.69 -11.09 2.50
N PRO A 252 8.59 -11.40 3.46
CA PRO A 252 9.14 -12.74 3.58
C PRO A 252 8.08 -13.72 4.08
N GLN A 253 8.43 -15.01 4.11
CA GLN A 253 7.59 -16.02 4.75
C GLN A 253 7.55 -15.83 6.28
N LYS A 254 8.66 -15.38 6.86
CA LYS A 254 8.85 -15.17 8.29
C LYS A 254 9.80 -14.00 8.54
N MET A 255 9.73 -13.40 9.72
CA MET A 255 10.73 -12.49 10.25
C MET A 255 11.31 -13.05 11.55
N GLY A 256 12.62 -13.07 11.67
CA GLY A 256 13.28 -13.74 12.79
C GLY A 256 12.94 -15.23 12.89
N ALA A 257 13.03 -15.77 14.11
CA ALA A 257 12.82 -17.19 14.37
C ALA A 257 11.33 -17.59 14.40
N ASP A 258 10.48 -16.78 15.03
CA ASP A 258 9.15 -17.22 15.49
C ASP A 258 7.97 -16.44 14.89
N PHE A 259 8.22 -15.42 14.06
CA PHE A 259 7.16 -14.58 13.51
C PHE A 259 6.87 -14.92 12.05
N TRP A 260 5.78 -15.65 11.82
CA TRP A 260 5.36 -16.06 10.48
C TRP A 260 4.43 -15.03 9.83
N LEU A 261 4.79 -14.62 8.61
CA LEU A 261 4.02 -13.69 7.78
C LEU A 261 3.25 -14.41 6.67
N HIS A 262 3.79 -15.52 6.16
CA HIS A 262 3.19 -16.37 5.11
C HIS A 262 2.96 -15.67 3.74
N TYR A 263 3.67 -14.59 3.45
CA TYR A 263 3.53 -13.88 2.17
C TYR A 263 4.36 -14.51 1.07
N ALA A 264 5.70 -14.49 1.19
CA ALA A 264 6.51 -15.32 0.32
C ALA A 264 6.16 -16.80 0.55
N GLN A 265 6.13 -17.57 -0.53
CA GLN A 265 5.97 -19.03 -0.52
C GLN A 265 7.28 -19.70 -0.93
N PRO A 266 8.27 -19.82 -0.01
CA PRO A 266 9.51 -20.50 -0.31
C PRO A 266 9.27 -21.95 -0.73
N ARG A 267 9.95 -22.37 -1.79
CA ARG A 267 9.87 -23.74 -2.30
C ARG A 267 10.93 -24.57 -1.59
N VAL A 268 10.50 -25.60 -0.87
CA VAL A 268 11.37 -26.42 -0.02
C VAL A 268 12.44 -27.16 -0.83
N ASP A 269 12.09 -27.61 -2.03
CA ASP A 269 13.01 -28.23 -2.99
C ASP A 269 14.08 -27.26 -3.52
N LEU A 270 13.87 -25.96 -3.35
CA LEU A 270 14.81 -24.89 -3.75
C LEU A 270 15.48 -24.20 -2.55
N ALA A 271 15.39 -24.75 -1.33
CA ALA A 271 15.96 -24.11 -0.15
C ALA A 271 17.49 -23.84 -0.25
N GLY A 272 18.20 -24.55 -1.13
CA GLY A 272 19.62 -24.34 -1.42
C GLY A 272 19.91 -23.36 -2.55
N ASP A 273 18.89 -22.77 -3.18
CA ASP A 273 19.07 -21.75 -4.20
C ASP A 273 19.59 -20.44 -3.57
N ARG A 274 20.04 -19.52 -4.43
CA ARG A 274 20.63 -18.26 -3.98
C ARG A 274 19.65 -17.34 -3.24
N PHE A 275 18.34 -17.58 -3.38
CA PHE A 275 17.27 -16.82 -2.75
C PHE A 275 16.61 -17.60 -1.59
N ASN A 276 17.25 -18.68 -1.11
CA ASN A 276 16.74 -19.54 -0.03
C ASN A 276 15.31 -20.06 -0.30
N GLY A 277 15.02 -20.38 -1.56
CA GLY A 277 13.73 -20.88 -2.02
C GLY A 277 12.67 -19.82 -2.27
N GLU A 278 12.92 -18.53 -2.01
CA GLU A 278 12.00 -17.46 -2.40
C GLU A 278 11.77 -17.46 -3.93
N PRO A 279 10.54 -17.15 -4.40
CA PRO A 279 10.21 -17.23 -5.83
C PRO A 279 11.00 -16.23 -6.69
N SER A 280 11.48 -15.13 -6.11
CA SER A 280 12.23 -14.09 -6.81
C SER A 280 13.06 -13.26 -5.82
N ASP A 281 13.93 -12.40 -6.36
CA ASP A 281 14.56 -11.33 -5.57
C ASP A 281 13.52 -10.22 -5.31
N ARG A 282 12.98 -10.18 -4.09
CA ARG A 282 11.98 -9.20 -3.69
C ARG A 282 12.41 -7.75 -3.91
N TYR A 283 13.69 -7.41 -3.75
CA TYR A 283 14.14 -6.04 -4.00
C TYR A 283 14.18 -5.70 -5.50
N ALA A 284 14.64 -6.64 -6.33
CA ALA A 284 14.62 -6.47 -7.78
C ALA A 284 13.17 -6.37 -8.30
N ASP A 285 12.26 -7.19 -7.78
CA ASP A 285 10.84 -7.13 -8.14
C ASP A 285 10.19 -5.82 -7.67
N ALA A 286 10.57 -5.27 -6.51
CA ALA A 286 10.12 -3.95 -6.08
C ALA A 286 10.48 -2.84 -7.10
N ALA A 287 11.69 -2.89 -7.66
CA ALA A 287 12.11 -1.95 -8.71
C ALA A 287 11.30 -2.14 -10.01
N ARG A 288 10.98 -3.39 -10.38
CA ARG A 288 10.14 -3.70 -11.54
C ARG A 288 8.69 -3.26 -11.33
N LEU A 289 8.14 -3.43 -10.12
CA LEU A 289 6.81 -2.94 -9.77
C LEU A 289 6.70 -1.42 -9.89
N TRP A 290 7.75 -0.69 -9.49
CA TRP A 290 7.83 0.76 -9.73
C TRP A 290 7.74 1.12 -11.22
N GLN A 291 8.49 0.43 -12.09
CA GLN A 291 8.43 0.65 -13.54
C GLN A 291 7.02 0.39 -14.09
N ILE A 292 6.43 -0.75 -13.71
CA ILE A 292 5.07 -1.15 -14.13
C ILE A 292 4.03 -0.13 -13.68
N ALA A 293 4.14 0.35 -12.43
CA ALA A 293 3.23 1.35 -11.90
C ALA A 293 3.39 2.71 -12.59
N GLY A 294 4.62 3.10 -12.95
CA GLY A 294 4.90 4.27 -13.78
C GLY A 294 4.17 4.22 -15.12
N GLU A 295 4.28 3.10 -15.84
CA GLU A 295 3.55 2.89 -17.10
C GLU A 295 2.03 2.97 -16.92
N CYS A 296 1.51 2.35 -15.86
CA CYS A 296 0.08 2.41 -15.52
C CYS A 296 -0.36 3.85 -15.19
N PHE A 297 0.46 4.63 -14.49
CA PHE A 297 0.15 6.02 -14.12
C PHE A 297 0.16 6.94 -15.34
N GLU A 298 1.12 6.75 -16.25
CA GLU A 298 1.13 7.47 -17.52
C GLU A 298 -0.11 7.14 -18.37
N ALA A 299 -0.48 5.86 -18.45
CA ALA A 299 -1.69 5.43 -19.14
C ALA A 299 -2.95 6.05 -18.53
N ALA A 300 -3.05 6.08 -17.20
CA ALA A 300 -4.12 6.74 -16.47
C ALA A 300 -4.18 8.25 -16.77
N THR A 301 -3.03 8.92 -16.77
CA THR A 301 -2.93 10.35 -17.05
C THR A 301 -3.42 10.67 -18.47
N ARG A 302 -2.98 9.90 -19.48
CA ARG A 302 -3.47 10.03 -20.86
C ARG A 302 -4.97 9.78 -20.97
N ALA A 303 -5.48 8.76 -20.30
CA ALA A 303 -6.90 8.40 -20.32
C ALA A 303 -7.79 9.51 -19.71
N VAL A 304 -7.34 10.15 -18.63
CA VAL A 304 -8.09 11.24 -17.99
C VAL A 304 -8.01 12.54 -18.80
N VAL A 305 -6.84 12.90 -19.35
CA VAL A 305 -6.68 14.11 -20.18
C VAL A 305 -7.43 13.99 -21.51
N GLY A 306 -7.48 12.79 -22.10
CA GLY A 306 -8.17 12.53 -23.37
C GLY A 306 -9.68 12.32 -23.28
N ALA A 307 -10.27 12.25 -22.09
CA ALA A 307 -11.71 12.07 -21.92
C ALA A 307 -12.46 13.39 -22.24
N PRO A 308 -13.59 13.35 -22.97
CA PRO A 308 -14.47 14.52 -23.10
C PRO A 308 -14.90 14.99 -21.70
N ARG A 309 -14.84 16.30 -21.46
CA ARG A 309 -15.31 16.91 -20.21
C ARG A 309 -16.83 16.85 -20.09
#